data_AF-Q1QVS7-F1
#
_entry.id   AF-Q1QVS7-F1
#
_cell.length_a   1.000
_cell.length_b   1.000
_cell.length_c   1.000
_cell.angle_alpha   90.00
_cell.angle_beta   90.00
_cell.angle_gamma   90.00
#
_symmetry.space_group_name_H-M   'P 1'
#
loop_
_entity.id
_entity.type
_entity.pdbx_description
1 polymer ?
#
loop_
_entity_poly.entity_id
_entity_poly.type
_entity_poly.pdbx_seq_one_letter_code
_entity_poly.pdbx_strand_id
1 'polypeptide(L)'
;MTLSLETLETPLLGIAAWSGTGKTTLLEALLPRLSAAGMHVAVIKHAHHAFDVDQPGKDSHRLRQAGAAPMLVASGKRFALMMETPEQEEADLAALVSHVLPLSPDLILVEGFKAWPLPKLELHRHALGKPLMAPDDVWVRAVATPDDVALPTGVERLPLDDHAALVAWLQAWPERWPAMRRGPREAT
;
A
#
# COMPACT_ATOMS: atom_id res chain seq x y z
N MET A 1 11.89 -13.90 -4.90
CA MET A 1 12.27 -14.00 -3.47
C MET A 1 11.00 -14.18 -2.68
N THR A 2 10.99 -14.93 -1.56
CA THR A 2 9.77 -15.06 -0.75
C THR A 2 9.73 -13.96 0.30
N LEU A 3 8.67 -13.15 0.33
CA LEU A 3 8.44 -12.19 1.40
C LEU A 3 7.96 -12.96 2.65
N SER A 4 8.82 -13.05 3.66
CA SER A 4 8.43 -13.54 4.99
C SER A 4 8.06 -12.37 5.88
N LEU A 5 6.78 -12.25 6.23
CA LEU A 5 6.33 -11.20 7.14
C LEU A 5 6.94 -11.38 8.54
N GLU A 6 7.09 -12.61 9.01
CA GLU A 6 7.58 -12.92 10.35
C GLU A 6 8.96 -12.31 10.65
N THR A 7 9.82 -12.25 9.63
CA THR A 7 11.19 -11.71 9.75
C THR A 7 11.32 -10.29 9.24
N LEU A 8 10.26 -9.70 8.68
CA LEU A 8 10.30 -8.34 8.15
C LEU A 8 10.21 -7.32 9.28
N GLU A 9 11.25 -6.52 9.48
CA GLU A 9 11.28 -5.47 10.51
C GLU A 9 10.50 -4.22 10.11
N THR A 10 10.57 -3.83 8.84
CA THR A 10 9.83 -2.68 8.32
C THR A 10 8.32 -2.99 8.25
N PRO A 11 7.47 -2.16 8.87
CA PRO A 11 6.03 -2.35 8.84
C PRO A 11 5.43 -2.30 7.42
N LEU A 12 4.54 -3.26 7.13
CA LEU A 12 3.70 -3.27 5.94
C LEU A 12 2.23 -3.08 6.33
N LEU A 13 1.49 -2.36 5.50
CA LEU A 13 0.04 -2.25 5.62
C LEU A 13 -0.62 -2.17 4.24
N GLY A 14 -1.53 -3.09 3.96
CA GLY A 14 -2.35 -3.07 2.75
C GLY A 14 -3.50 -2.09 2.89
N ILE A 15 -3.81 -1.34 1.83
CA ILE A 15 -5.00 -0.50 1.76
C ILE A 15 -6.03 -1.14 0.82
N ALA A 16 -7.04 -1.76 1.43
CA ALA A 16 -8.09 -2.48 0.74
C ALA A 16 -9.32 -1.59 0.56
N ALA A 17 -9.88 -1.57 -0.64
CA ALA A 17 -11.14 -0.87 -0.92
C ALA A 17 -11.74 -1.38 -2.24
N TRP A 18 -13.06 -1.27 -2.36
CA TRP A 18 -13.72 -1.38 -3.67
C TRP A 18 -13.42 -0.14 -4.52
N SER A 19 -13.47 -0.31 -5.84
CA SER A 19 -13.33 0.83 -6.77
C SER A 19 -14.39 1.89 -6.45
N GLY A 20 -14.00 3.17 -6.49
CA GLY A 20 -14.89 4.30 -6.15
C GLY A 20 -14.99 4.66 -4.67
N THR A 21 -14.38 3.90 -3.74
CA THR A 21 -14.46 4.20 -2.28
C THR A 21 -13.69 5.46 -1.85
N GLY A 22 -12.83 6.00 -2.71
CA GLY A 22 -12.03 7.20 -2.41
C GLY A 22 -10.64 6.90 -1.82
N LYS A 23 -10.09 5.71 -2.08
CA LYS A 23 -8.77 5.28 -1.57
C LYS A 23 -7.64 6.26 -1.92
N THR A 24 -7.53 6.64 -3.19
CA THR A 24 -6.51 7.61 -3.63
C THR A 24 -6.69 8.95 -2.93
N THR A 25 -7.93 9.46 -2.88
CA THR A 25 -8.28 10.72 -2.20
C THR A 25 -7.91 10.69 -0.72
N LEU A 26 -8.16 9.57 -0.03
CA LEU A 26 -7.76 9.43 1.37
C LEU A 26 -6.23 9.43 1.51
N LEU A 27 -5.51 8.65 0.70
CA LEU A 27 -4.05 8.62 0.77
C LEU A 27 -3.40 9.98 0.46
N GLU A 28 -3.94 10.72 -0.52
CA GLU A 28 -3.52 12.11 -0.80
C GLU A 28 -3.73 13.05 0.39
N ALA A 29 -4.76 12.81 1.22
CA ALA A 29 -4.98 13.57 2.44
C ALA A 29 -4.06 13.12 3.59
N LEU A 30 -3.80 11.82 3.74
CA LEU A 30 -3.04 11.28 4.88
C LEU A 30 -1.52 11.43 4.71
N LEU A 31 -0.97 11.20 3.52
CA LEU A 31 0.49 11.22 3.29
C LEU A 31 1.17 12.54 3.69
N PRO A 32 0.64 13.74 3.33
CA PRO A 32 1.23 15.00 3.79
C PRO A 32 1.20 15.16 5.31
N ARG A 33 0.16 14.65 5.98
CA ARG A 33 0.00 14.74 7.44
C ARG A 33 0.97 13.81 8.16
N LEU A 34 1.16 12.59 7.65
CA LEU A 34 2.15 11.64 8.16
C LEU A 34 3.58 12.21 8.00
N SER A 35 3.88 12.78 6.84
CA SER A 35 5.16 13.43 6.58
C SER A 35 5.38 14.64 7.49
N ALA A 36 4.37 15.50 7.69
CA ALA A 36 4.45 16.63 8.62
C ALA A 36 4.65 16.20 10.08
N ALA A 37 4.21 14.99 10.43
CA ALA A 37 4.44 14.38 11.74
C ALA A 37 5.76 13.61 11.84
N GLY A 38 6.65 13.73 10.85
CA GLY A 38 7.98 13.13 10.86
C GLY A 38 8.04 11.65 10.45
N MET A 39 6.94 11.07 9.96
CA MET A 39 6.91 9.68 9.50
C MET A 39 7.25 9.57 8.02
N HIS A 40 8.27 8.76 7.70
CA HIS A 40 8.67 8.43 6.34
C HIS A 40 7.87 7.25 5.81
N VAL A 41 6.90 7.54 4.95
CA VAL A 41 6.02 6.52 4.36
C VAL A 41 6.41 6.24 2.92
N ALA A 42 6.66 4.97 2.60
CA ALA A 42 6.76 4.49 1.22
C ALA A 42 5.41 3.96 0.75
N VAL A 43 5.14 4.06 -0.56
CA VAL A 43 3.93 3.52 -1.17
C VAL A 43 4.30 2.59 -2.32
N ILE A 44 3.84 1.35 -2.27
CA ILE A 44 3.90 0.41 -3.38
C ILE A 44 2.50 0.30 -3.96
N LYS A 45 2.32 0.74 -5.22
CA LYS A 45 1.03 0.75 -5.91
C LYS A 45 1.03 -0.25 -7.05
N HIS A 46 0.03 -1.12 -7.09
CA HIS A 46 -0.23 -1.97 -8.24
C HIS A 46 -1.03 -1.22 -9.31
N ALA A 47 -0.53 -1.16 -10.55
CA ALA A 47 -1.27 -0.63 -11.69
C ALA A 47 -2.04 -1.78 -12.38
N HIS A 48 -3.27 -1.51 -12.83
CA HIS A 48 -4.09 -2.52 -13.53
C HIS A 48 -3.74 -2.68 -15.01
N HIS A 49 -2.89 -1.80 -15.55
CA HIS A 49 -2.46 -1.77 -16.94
C HIS A 49 -0.99 -1.40 -17.04
N ALA A 50 -0.37 -1.73 -18.18
CA ALA A 50 0.95 -1.24 -18.54
C ALA A 50 1.00 0.30 -18.43
N PHE A 51 2.13 0.83 -17.98
CA PHE A 51 2.32 2.25 -17.78
C PHE A 51 3.77 2.64 -18.11
N ASP A 52 3.95 3.87 -18.59
CA ASP A 52 5.25 4.50 -18.73
C ASP A 52 5.36 5.66 -17.76
N VAL A 53 6.48 5.72 -17.03
CA VAL A 53 6.82 6.88 -16.18
C VAL A 53 7.42 8.01 -17.01
N ASP A 54 8.15 7.67 -18.07
CA ASP A 54 8.66 8.62 -19.03
C ASP A 54 7.72 8.82 -20.22
N GLN A 55 8.06 9.75 -21.10
CA GLN A 55 7.19 10.15 -22.20
C GLN A 55 7.53 9.40 -23.49
N PRO A 56 6.57 8.70 -24.11
CA PRO A 56 6.76 8.07 -25.41
C PRO A 56 7.38 9.00 -26.45
N GLY A 57 8.42 8.51 -27.14
CA GLY A 57 9.15 9.24 -28.17
C GLY A 57 10.23 10.22 -27.66
N LYS A 58 10.34 10.46 -26.34
CA LYS A 58 11.46 11.22 -25.74
C LYS A 58 12.69 10.34 -25.52
N ASP A 59 13.82 10.96 -25.23
CA ASP A 59 15.13 10.29 -25.19
C ASP A 59 15.17 9.13 -24.20
N SER A 60 14.74 9.31 -22.95
CA SER A 60 14.73 8.22 -21.96
C SER A 60 13.89 7.03 -22.41
N HIS A 61 12.72 7.29 -23.00
CA HIS A 61 11.82 6.25 -23.49
C HIS A 61 12.45 5.51 -24.66
N ARG A 62 13.03 6.24 -25.61
CA ARG A 62 13.73 5.65 -26.77
C ARG A 62 14.92 4.80 -26.33
N LEU A 63 15.70 5.24 -25.35
CA LEU A 63 16.83 4.49 -24.81
C LEU A 63 16.37 3.23 -24.06
N ARG A 64 15.30 3.31 -23.26
CA ARG A 64 14.72 2.16 -22.57
C ARG A 64 14.18 1.12 -23.55
N GLN A 65 13.41 1.56 -24.56
CA GLN A 65 12.92 0.69 -25.63
C GLN A 65 14.04 0.10 -26.51
N ALA A 66 15.20 0.75 -26.56
CA ALA A 66 16.41 0.21 -27.21
C ALA A 66 17.17 -0.81 -26.34
N GLY A 67 16.73 -1.05 -25.10
CA GLY A 67 17.28 -2.10 -24.22
C GLY A 67 18.00 -1.61 -22.96
N ALA A 68 17.97 -0.31 -22.64
CA ALA A 68 18.56 0.19 -21.40
C ALA A 68 17.74 -0.25 -20.17
N ALA A 69 18.30 -1.14 -19.36
CA ALA A 69 17.70 -1.64 -18.12
C ALA A 69 18.80 -1.86 -17.04
N PRO A 70 18.83 -1.10 -15.92
CA PRO A 70 17.88 -0.05 -15.55
C PRO A 70 17.98 1.23 -16.40
N MET A 71 16.88 1.98 -16.45
CA MET A 71 16.82 3.37 -16.91
C MET A 71 16.65 4.30 -15.70
N LEU A 72 17.65 5.16 -15.44
CA LEU A 72 17.62 6.15 -14.35
C LEU A 72 17.60 7.56 -14.92
N VAL A 73 16.55 8.32 -14.62
CA VAL A 73 16.39 9.72 -15.06
C VAL A 73 16.37 10.62 -13.84
N ALA A 74 17.18 11.69 -13.84
CA ALA A 74 17.31 12.59 -12.70
C ALA A 74 17.15 14.06 -13.10
N SER A 75 16.72 14.87 -12.12
CA SER A 75 16.64 16.33 -12.19
C SER A 75 16.96 16.92 -10.82
N GLY A 76 17.12 18.24 -10.72
CA GLY A 76 17.32 18.91 -9.43
C GLY A 76 16.14 18.79 -8.44
N LYS A 77 14.99 18.22 -8.85
CA LYS A 77 13.81 18.05 -7.98
C LYS A 77 13.54 16.61 -7.58
N ARG A 78 13.95 15.63 -8.39
CA ARG A 78 13.64 14.20 -8.23
C ARG A 78 14.41 13.34 -9.22
N PHE A 79 14.44 12.05 -8.97
CA PHE A 79 14.79 11.04 -9.97
C PHE A 79 13.66 10.01 -10.12
N ALA A 80 13.70 9.25 -11.21
CA ALA A 80 12.86 8.09 -11.48
C ALA A 80 13.74 6.93 -11.96
N LEU A 81 13.52 5.75 -11.39
CA LEU A 81 14.17 4.50 -11.78
C LEU A 81 13.11 3.60 -12.43
N MET A 82 13.36 3.17 -13.66
CA MET A 82 12.53 2.17 -14.35
C MET A 82 13.32 0.87 -14.54
N MET A 83 12.67 -0.23 -14.16
CA MET A 83 13.12 -1.60 -14.34
C MET A 83 12.13 -2.31 -15.25
N GLU A 84 12.63 -2.95 -16.30
CA GLU A 84 11.81 -3.81 -17.16
C GLU A 84 11.72 -5.21 -16.57
N THR A 85 10.52 -5.80 -16.58
CA THR A 85 10.26 -7.15 -16.05
C THR A 85 9.54 -8.03 -17.09
N PRO A 86 10.11 -8.21 -18.30
CA PRO A 86 9.39 -8.81 -19.44
C PRO A 86 9.02 -10.29 -19.24
N GLU A 87 9.70 -11.00 -18.33
CA GLU A 87 9.44 -12.40 -17.99
C GLU A 87 8.43 -12.58 -16.85
N GLN A 88 7.91 -11.48 -16.29
CA GLN A 88 6.94 -11.50 -15.19
C GLN A 88 5.55 -11.11 -15.69
N GLU A 89 4.58 -12.03 -15.61
CA GLU A 89 3.19 -11.76 -15.98
C GLU A 89 2.50 -10.82 -14.96
N GLU A 90 2.88 -10.93 -13.69
CA GLU A 90 2.30 -10.17 -12.57
C GLU A 90 3.40 -9.57 -11.70
N ALA A 91 3.09 -8.44 -11.07
CA ALA A 91 4.05 -7.76 -10.19
C ALA A 91 4.37 -8.60 -8.94
N ASP A 92 5.67 -8.79 -8.66
CA ASP A 92 6.14 -9.48 -7.45
C ASP A 92 6.29 -8.48 -6.29
N LEU A 93 5.31 -8.47 -5.37
CA LEU A 93 5.36 -7.60 -4.19
C LEU A 93 6.61 -7.84 -3.33
N ALA A 94 7.12 -9.07 -3.25
CA ALA A 94 8.32 -9.38 -2.47
C ALA A 94 9.56 -8.68 -3.04
N ALA A 95 9.70 -8.70 -4.37
CA ALA A 95 10.75 -7.98 -5.07
C ALA A 95 10.58 -6.45 -4.94
N LEU A 96 9.36 -5.94 -5.06
CA LEU A 96 9.09 -4.50 -4.89
C LEU A 96 9.44 -4.02 -3.47
N VAL A 97 9.08 -4.80 -2.43
CA VAL A 97 9.46 -4.49 -1.05
C VAL A 97 10.98 -4.49 -0.89
N SER A 98 11.71 -5.45 -1.46
CA SER A 98 13.17 -5.50 -1.33
C SER A 98 13.88 -4.30 -1.95
N HIS A 99 13.31 -3.67 -2.98
CA HIS A 99 13.81 -2.40 -3.53
C HIS A 99 13.56 -1.19 -2.63
N VAL A 100 12.54 -1.24 -1.77
CA VAL A 100 12.15 -0.14 -0.87
C VAL A 100 12.87 -0.21 0.48
N LEU A 101 13.15 -1.42 0.99
CA LEU A 101 13.78 -1.61 2.30
C LEU A 101 15.09 -0.81 2.51
N PRO A 102 16.02 -0.72 1.54
CA PRO A 102 17.26 0.05 1.71
C PRO A 102 17.04 1.55 1.94
N LEU A 103 15.84 2.08 1.64
CA LEU A 103 15.47 3.47 1.89
C LEU A 103 14.98 3.71 3.33
N SER A 104 14.86 2.64 4.13
CA SER A 104 14.48 2.68 5.55
C SER A 104 13.21 3.49 5.86
N PRO A 105 12.07 3.24 5.19
CA PRO A 105 10.81 3.87 5.58
C PRO A 105 10.31 3.33 6.93
N ASP A 106 9.57 4.16 7.67
CA ASP A 106 8.91 3.77 8.91
C ASP A 106 7.68 2.89 8.65
N LEU A 107 7.09 3.03 7.46
CA LEU A 107 5.91 2.29 7.02
C LEU A 107 5.87 2.17 5.50
N ILE A 108 5.59 0.97 5.00
CA ILE A 108 5.27 0.73 3.59
C ILE A 108 3.77 0.50 3.45
N LEU A 109 3.08 1.41 2.76
CA LEU A 109 1.69 1.23 2.34
C LEU A 109 1.63 0.47 1.03
N VAL A 110 0.82 -0.58 0.98
CA VAL A 110 0.60 -1.38 -0.22
C VAL A 110 -0.80 -1.08 -0.76
N GLU A 111 -0.86 -0.36 -1.87
CA GLU A 111 -2.10 -0.04 -2.57
C GLU A 111 -2.32 -1.00 -3.74
N GLY A 112 -3.33 -1.85 -3.65
CA GLY A 112 -3.55 -2.92 -4.63
C GLY A 112 -3.21 -4.27 -4.00
N PHE A 113 -2.71 -5.22 -4.79
CA PHE A 113 -2.28 -6.54 -4.27
C PHE A 113 -3.32 -7.21 -3.34
N LYS A 114 -4.61 -7.12 -3.66
CA LYS A 114 -5.70 -7.49 -2.73
C LYS A 114 -5.60 -8.92 -2.19
N ALA A 115 -5.11 -9.84 -3.01
CA ALA A 115 -4.95 -11.25 -2.66
C ALA A 115 -3.72 -11.53 -1.76
N TRP A 116 -2.82 -10.55 -1.56
CA TRP A 116 -1.62 -10.79 -0.76
C TRP A 116 -1.97 -10.97 0.73
N PRO A 117 -1.36 -11.97 1.40
CA PRO A 117 -1.60 -12.29 2.79
C PRO A 117 -0.80 -11.37 3.72
N LEU A 118 -1.21 -10.11 3.82
CA LEU A 118 -0.60 -9.09 4.68
C LEU A 118 -1.66 -8.26 5.41
N PRO A 119 -1.37 -7.71 6.61
CA PRO A 119 -2.34 -6.93 7.38
C PRO A 119 -2.92 -5.75 6.58
N LYS A 120 -4.24 -5.57 6.63
CA LYS A 120 -4.93 -4.56 5.81
C LYS A 120 -5.77 -3.59 6.64
N LEU A 121 -5.80 -2.33 6.19
CA LEU A 121 -6.83 -1.35 6.49
C LEU A 121 -7.83 -1.35 5.32
N GLU A 122 -9.06 -1.74 5.60
CA GLU A 122 -10.16 -1.64 4.64
C GLU A 122 -10.83 -0.27 4.72
N LEU A 123 -11.13 0.34 3.58
CA LEU A 123 -12.02 1.49 3.48
C LEU A 123 -13.38 1.00 3.00
N HIS A 124 -14.44 1.40 3.70
CA HIS A 124 -15.80 1.00 3.38
C HIS A 124 -16.76 2.19 3.43
N ARG A 125 -17.71 2.22 2.49
CA ARG A 125 -18.85 3.13 2.46
C ARG A 125 -20.08 2.34 2.03
N HIS A 126 -21.07 2.22 2.91
CA HIS A 126 -22.31 1.50 2.66
C HIS A 126 -23.06 2.03 1.42
N ALA A 127 -23.00 3.35 1.19
CA ALA A 127 -23.61 4.02 0.04
C ALA A 127 -23.16 3.48 -1.34
N LEU A 128 -22.02 2.79 -1.43
CA LEU A 128 -21.55 2.17 -2.67
C LEU A 128 -22.20 0.82 -2.99
N GLY A 129 -23.02 0.29 -2.07
CA GLY A 129 -23.69 -1.01 -2.23
C GLY A 129 -22.72 -2.19 -2.37
N LYS A 130 -21.47 -2.02 -1.89
CA LYS A 130 -20.44 -3.06 -1.89
C LYS A 130 -20.31 -3.67 -0.49
N PRO A 131 -20.17 -5.01 -0.39
CA PRO A 131 -20.02 -5.68 0.89
C PRO A 131 -18.67 -5.33 1.54
N LEU A 132 -18.58 -5.51 2.86
CA LEU A 132 -17.29 -5.50 3.57
C LEU A 132 -16.42 -6.66 3.07
N MET A 133 -15.11 -6.43 2.97
CA MET A 133 -14.11 -7.48 2.69
C MET A 133 -13.69 -8.19 3.97
N ALA A 134 -13.71 -7.48 5.11
CA ALA A 134 -13.26 -7.99 6.41
C ALA A 134 -13.81 -9.36 6.81
N PRO A 135 -15.10 -9.71 6.56
CA PRO A 135 -15.62 -11.05 6.90
C PRO A 135 -14.86 -12.18 6.21
N ASP A 136 -14.50 -12.01 4.95
CA ASP A 136 -13.87 -13.04 4.11
C ASP A 136 -12.34 -12.92 4.07
N ASP A 137 -11.77 -11.77 4.45
CA ASP A 137 -10.33 -11.54 4.50
C ASP A 137 -9.84 -11.44 5.96
N VAL A 138 -9.31 -12.56 6.46
CA VAL A 138 -8.71 -12.68 7.80
C VAL A 138 -7.47 -11.81 8.02
N TRP A 139 -6.95 -11.15 6.98
CA TRP A 139 -5.86 -10.19 7.13
C TRP A 139 -6.32 -8.76 7.40
N VAL A 140 -7.61 -8.45 7.25
CA VAL A 140 -8.13 -7.12 7.59
C VAL A 140 -8.05 -6.92 9.10
N ARG A 141 -7.32 -5.88 9.53
CA ARG A 141 -7.11 -5.53 10.94
C ARG A 141 -7.97 -4.34 11.38
N ALA A 142 -8.34 -3.49 10.44
CA ALA A 142 -9.20 -2.36 10.71
C ALA A 142 -10.09 -2.05 9.50
N VAL A 143 -11.27 -1.50 9.75
CA VAL A 143 -12.18 -0.94 8.75
C VAL A 143 -12.40 0.54 9.08
N ALA A 144 -11.99 1.41 8.16
CA ALA A 144 -12.35 2.82 8.19
C ALA A 144 -13.67 3.02 7.44
N THR A 145 -14.72 3.39 8.17
CA THR A 145 -16.08 3.58 7.63
C THR A 145 -16.82 4.67 8.39
N PRO A 146 -17.67 5.47 7.72
CA PRO A 146 -18.57 6.41 8.39
C PRO A 146 -19.87 5.72 8.86
N ASP A 147 -20.13 4.51 8.36
CA ASP A 147 -21.42 3.81 8.53
C ASP A 147 -21.38 2.88 9.74
N ASP A 148 -22.50 2.73 10.44
CA ASP A 148 -22.60 1.75 11.52
C ASP A 148 -22.81 0.32 10.95
N VAL A 149 -21.73 -0.45 10.86
CA VAL A 149 -21.69 -1.80 10.29
C VAL A 149 -21.07 -2.82 11.26
N ALA A 150 -21.67 -3.99 11.39
CA ALA A 150 -21.09 -5.05 12.22
C ALA A 150 -19.72 -5.49 11.67
N LEU A 151 -18.69 -5.51 12.52
CA LEU A 151 -17.35 -5.94 12.16
C LEU A 151 -17.01 -7.30 12.80
N PRO A 152 -16.21 -8.16 12.14
CA PRO A 152 -15.72 -9.40 12.74
C PRO A 152 -14.87 -9.14 14.00
N THR A 153 -14.77 -10.14 14.88
CA THR A 153 -13.91 -10.07 16.07
C THR A 153 -12.45 -9.79 15.67
N GLY A 154 -11.80 -8.91 16.41
CA GLY A 154 -10.41 -8.52 16.18
C GLY A 154 -10.21 -7.51 15.04
N VAL A 155 -11.29 -6.94 14.48
CA VAL A 155 -11.23 -5.85 13.50
C VAL A 155 -11.59 -4.52 14.17
N GLU A 156 -10.65 -3.57 14.15
CA GLU A 156 -10.85 -2.23 14.70
C GLU A 156 -11.71 -1.37 13.77
N ARG A 157 -12.66 -0.61 14.32
CA ARG A 157 -13.44 0.38 13.57
C ARG A 157 -12.76 1.74 13.65
N LEU A 158 -12.53 2.36 12.51
CA LEU A 158 -11.95 3.70 12.41
C LEU A 158 -12.92 4.70 11.76
N PRO A 159 -12.96 5.95 12.21
CA PRO A 159 -13.76 7.00 11.58
C PRO A 159 -13.13 7.40 10.24
N LEU A 160 -13.78 7.05 9.11
CA LEU A 160 -13.22 7.31 7.78
C LEU A 160 -12.98 8.80 7.48
N ASP A 161 -13.86 9.66 7.99
CA ASP A 161 -13.82 11.10 7.70
C ASP A 161 -13.01 11.91 8.74
N ASP A 162 -12.47 11.25 9.79
CA ASP A 162 -11.54 11.86 10.74
C ASP A 162 -10.09 11.51 10.37
N HIS A 163 -9.49 12.37 9.55
CA HIS A 163 -8.10 12.19 9.13
C HIS A 163 -7.11 12.28 10.30
N ALA A 164 -7.41 12.98 11.39
CA ALA A 164 -6.51 13.06 12.54
C ALA A 164 -6.45 11.72 13.27
N ALA A 165 -7.60 11.08 13.48
CA ALA A 165 -7.68 9.73 14.04
C ALA A 165 -6.96 8.70 13.16
N LEU A 166 -7.15 8.76 11.84
CA LEU A 166 -6.47 7.85 10.90
C LEU A 166 -4.95 8.06 10.89
N VAL A 167 -4.47 9.31 10.95
CA VAL A 167 -3.03 9.59 11.07
C VAL A 167 -2.48 9.03 12.37
N ALA A 168 -3.14 9.26 13.51
CA ALA A 168 -2.70 8.73 14.79
C ALA A 168 -2.65 7.19 14.79
N TRP A 169 -3.64 6.54 14.17
CA TRP A 169 -3.67 5.09 14.03
C TRP A 169 -2.50 4.56 13.18
N LEU A 170 -2.20 5.21 12.05
CA LEU A 170 -1.06 4.87 11.20
C LEU A 170 0.28 5.13 11.90
N GLN A 171 0.37 6.20 12.71
CA GLN A 171 1.57 6.49 13.50
C GLN A 171 1.88 5.44 14.56
N ALA A 172 0.85 4.83 15.14
CA ALA A 172 0.99 3.74 16.10
C ALA A 172 1.24 2.37 15.42
N TRP A 173 1.13 2.27 14.09
CA TRP A 173 1.25 1.00 13.39
C TRP A 173 2.62 0.31 13.55
N PRO A 174 3.77 1.02 13.50
CA PRO A 174 5.07 0.40 13.73
C PRO A 174 5.19 -0.33 15.07
N GLU A 175 4.57 0.21 16.13
CA GLU A 175 4.57 -0.43 17.45
C GLU A 175 3.72 -1.72 17.49
N ARG A 176 2.67 -1.77 16.64
CA ARG A 176 1.80 -2.95 16.48
C ARG A 176 2.42 -4.01 15.59
N TRP A 177 3.34 -3.62 14.70
CA TRP A 177 3.91 -4.47 13.66
C TRP A 177 4.46 -5.82 14.15
N PRO A 178 5.21 -5.92 15.27
CA PRO A 178 5.71 -7.20 15.76
C PRO A 178 4.60 -8.23 16.01
N ALA A 179 3.40 -7.80 16.41
CA ALA A 179 2.25 -8.66 16.55
C ALA A 179 1.57 -8.95 15.21
N MET A 180 1.41 -7.92 14.37
CA MET A 180 0.69 -8.00 13.09
C MET A 180 1.40 -8.88 12.05
N ARG A 181 2.73 -8.97 12.12
CA ARG A 181 3.55 -9.76 11.19
C ARG A 181 3.57 -11.27 11.46
N ARG A 182 2.95 -11.72 12.56
CA ARG A 182 2.91 -13.14 12.98
C ARG A 182 1.83 -13.98 12.30
N GLY A 183 0.94 -13.37 11.52
CA GLY A 183 -0.13 -14.10 10.82
C GLY A 183 -1.42 -13.30 10.71
N PRO A 184 -2.50 -13.92 10.19
CA PRO A 184 -3.82 -13.31 10.10
C PRO A 184 -4.51 -13.22 11.48
N ARG A 185 -5.71 -12.65 11.54
CA ARG A 185 -6.58 -12.78 12.72
C ARG A 185 -7.15 -14.21 12.78
N GLU A 186 -7.55 -14.66 13.96
CA GLU A 186 -8.29 -15.92 14.07
C GLU A 186 -9.63 -15.79 13.32
N ALA A 187 -10.01 -16.84 12.58
CA ALA A 187 -11.29 -16.86 11.91
C ALA A 187 -12.42 -16.94 12.95
N THR A 188 -13.41 -16.06 12.80
CA THR A 188 -14.66 -16.06 13.57
C THR A 188 -15.65 -17.08 13.04
#